data_AF-A0A317DQG4-F1
#
_entry.id   AF-A0A317DQG4-F1
#
_cell.length_a   1.000
_cell.length_b   1.000
_cell.length_c   1.000
_cell.angle_alpha   90.00
_cell.angle_beta   90.00
_cell.angle_gamma   90.00
#
_symmetry.space_group_name_H-M   'P 1'
#
loop_
_entity.id
_entity.type
_entity.pdbx_description
1 polymer ?
#
loop_
_entity_poly.entity_id
_entity_poly.type
_entity_poly.pdbx_seq_one_letter_code
_entity_poly.pdbx_strand_id
1 'polypeptide(L)' 'MIQKTPDEIELMARAGSVLAEVHEVLAEAAAPGVTTPELDALAAEIAAEAGPGSSPPAPRRP' A
#
# COMPACT_ATOMS: atom_id res chain seq x y z
N MET A 1 -24.49 -5.97 -7.47
CA MET A 1 -23.42 -6.00 -6.44
C MET A 1 -22.81 -7.40 -6.50
N ILE A 2 -21.48 -7.51 -6.60
CA ILE A 2 -20.79 -8.82 -6.69
C ILE A 2 -20.49 -9.28 -5.25
N GLN A 3 -21.02 -10.43 -4.83
CA GLN A 3 -20.68 -11.03 -3.54
C GLN A 3 -19.32 -11.72 -3.62
N LYS A 4 -18.46 -11.50 -2.63
CA LYS A 4 -17.18 -12.19 -2.50
C LYS A 4 -17.37 -13.59 -1.93
N THR A 5 -16.59 -14.55 -2.40
CA THR A 5 -16.50 -15.87 -1.77
C THR A 5 -15.73 -15.77 -0.44
N PRO A 6 -15.86 -16.77 0.45
CA PRO A 6 -15.06 -16.83 1.68
C PRO A 6 -13.54 -16.72 1.41
N ASP A 7 -13.04 -17.44 0.41
CA ASP A 7 -11.62 -17.41 0.03
C ASP A 7 -11.16 -16.02 -0.43
N GLU A 8 -12.01 -15.30 -1.18
CA GLU A 8 -11.75 -13.91 -1.58
C GLU A 8 -11.73 -12.97 -0.37
N ILE A 9 -12.62 -13.17 0.61
CA ILE A 9 -12.65 -12.40 1.85
C ILE A 9 -11.37 -12.64 2.66
N GLU A 10 -10.93 -13.88 2.77
CA GLU A 10 -9.68 -14.21 3.47
C GLU A 10 -8.45 -13.62 2.77
N LEU A 11 -8.41 -13.66 1.44
CA LEU A 11 -7.36 -13.01 0.66
C LEU A 11 -7.33 -11.50 0.90
N MET A 12 -8.50 -10.86 0.90
CA MET A 12 -8.63 -9.43 1.20
C MET A 12 -8.22 -9.11 2.64
N ALA A 13 -8.52 -9.95 3.61
CA ALA A 13 -8.11 -9.77 5.00
C ALA A 13 -6.58 -9.79 5.15
N ARG A 14 -5.90 -10.74 4.47
CA ARG A 14 -4.43 -10.79 4.43
C ARG A 14 -3.84 -9.54 3.78
N ALA A 15 -4.39 -9.11 2.65
CA ALA A 15 -3.96 -7.87 1.98
C ALA A 15 -4.19 -6.63 2.86
N GLY A 16 -5.32 -6.58 3.57
CA GLY A 16 -5.65 -5.50 4.49
C GLY A 16 -4.69 -5.38 5.67
N SER A 17 -4.17 -6.50 6.17
CA SER A 17 -3.15 -6.49 7.24
C SER A 17 -1.86 -5.81 6.79
N VAL A 18 -1.37 -6.13 5.59
CA VAL A 18 -0.17 -5.49 5.00
C VAL A 18 -0.42 -4.01 4.79
N LEU A 19 -1.61 -3.64 4.28
CA LEU A 19 -1.96 -2.24 4.05
C LEU A 19 -2.01 -1.43 5.36
N ALA A 20 -2.48 -2.03 6.46
CA ALA A 20 -2.51 -1.38 7.76
C ALA A 20 -1.09 -1.04 8.25
N GLU A 21 -0.16 -1.98 8.15
CA GLU A 21 1.26 -1.78 8.49
C GLU A 21 1.90 -0.66 7.64
N VAL A 22 1.71 -0.69 6.33
CA VAL A 22 2.19 0.38 5.43
C VAL A 22 1.60 1.73 5.84
N HIS A 23 0.30 1.79 6.13
CA HIS A 23 -0.37 3.03 6.51
C HIS A 23 0.14 3.61 7.83
N GLU A 24 0.47 2.76 8.81
CA GLU A 24 1.09 3.19 10.08
C GLU A 24 2.46 3.83 9.83
N VAL A 25 3.33 3.18 9.05
CA VAL A 25 4.67 3.71 8.74
C VAL A 25 4.60 5.04 7.97
N LEU A 26 3.71 5.13 6.98
CA LEU A 26 3.53 6.38 6.22
C LEU A 26 2.97 7.51 7.09
N ALA A 27 2.08 7.20 8.03
CA ALA A 27 1.55 8.19 8.96
C ALA A 27 2.63 8.77 9.87
N GLU A 28 3.59 7.94 10.30
CA GLU A 28 4.75 8.40 11.09
C GLU A 28 5.75 9.22 10.24
N ALA A 29 5.95 8.84 8.98
CA ALA A 29 6.85 9.54 8.06
C ALA A 29 6.30 10.88 7.54
N ALA A 30 4.99 11.09 7.59
CA ALA A 30 4.34 12.29 7.08
C ALA A 30 4.65 13.53 7.94
N ALA A 31 5.65 14.30 7.53
CA ALA A 31 6.11 15.52 8.22
C ALA A 31 6.27 16.71 7.27
N PRO A 32 6.29 17.96 7.77
CA PRO A 32 6.57 19.14 6.95
C PRO A 32 7.90 19.01 6.20
N GLY A 33 7.88 19.23 4.89
CA GLY A 33 9.05 19.09 4.02
C GLY A 33 9.16 17.72 3.35
N VAL A 34 8.38 16.72 3.78
CA VAL A 34 8.26 15.43 3.08
C VAL A 34 7.29 15.56 1.92
N THR A 35 7.67 14.99 0.78
CA THR A 35 6.90 15.02 -0.46
C THR A 35 6.12 13.72 -0.66
N THR A 36 5.01 13.81 -1.40
CA THR A 36 4.21 12.61 -1.70
C THR A 36 4.97 11.54 -2.50
N PRO A 37 5.92 11.87 -3.41
CA PRO A 37 6.77 10.85 -4.04
C PRO A 37 7.73 10.14 -3.07
N GLU A 38 8.23 10.83 -2.04
CA GLU A 38 9.07 10.19 -1.01
C GLU A 38 8.27 9.19 -0.18
N LEU A 39 7.03 9.55 0.19
CA LEU A 39 6.10 8.62 0.85
C LEU A 39 5.72 7.44 -0.06
N ASP A 40 5.53 7.68 -1.36
CA ASP A 40 5.23 6.63 -2.34
C ASP A 40 6.39 5.64 -2.51
N ALA A 41 7.63 6.15 -2.54
CA ALA A 41 8.83 5.32 -2.58
C ALA A 41 8.95 4.43 -1.33
N LEU A 42 8.72 5.01 -0.15
CA LEU A 42 8.70 4.26 1.12
C LEU A 42 7.60 3.18 1.13
N ALA A 43 6.40 3.51 0.63
CA ALA A 43 5.31 2.54 0.51
C ALA A 43 5.67 1.37 -0.42
N ALA A 44 6.35 1.66 -1.53
CA ALA A 44 6.79 0.66 -2.50
C ALA A 44 7.86 -0.28 -1.93
N GLU A 45 8.78 0.23 -1.11
CA GLU A 45 9.80 -0.57 -0.42
C GLU A 45 9.14 -1.58 0.54
N ILE A 46 8.25 -1.11 1.41
CA ILE A 46 7.54 -1.97 2.39
C ILE A 46 6.66 -3.00 1.66
N ALA A 47 5.93 -2.58 0.63
CA ALA A 47 5.07 -3.48 -0.14
C ALA A 47 5.87 -4.55 -0.90
N ALA A 48 7.09 -4.24 -1.35
CA ALA A 48 7.96 -5.21 -2.01
C ALA A 48 8.44 -6.32 -1.05
N GLU A 49 8.63 -5.99 0.23
CA GLU A 49 8.97 -6.97 1.27
C GLU A 49 7.80 -7.90 1.61
N ALA A 50 6.56 -7.40 1.48
CA ALA A 50 5.34 -8.16 1.78
C ALA A 50 4.90 -9.15 0.68
N GLY A 51 5.44 -9.04 -0.53
CA GLY A 51 5.24 -9.99 -1.64
C GLY A 51 4.61 -9.41 -2.92
N PRO A 52 4.50 -10.22 -3.99
CA PRO A 52 4.06 -9.74 -5.30
C PRO A 52 2.56 -9.39 -5.31
N GLY A 53 2.27 -8.10 -5.50
CA GLY A 53 0.91 -7.55 -5.49
C GLY A 53 0.83 -6.02 -5.46
N SER A 54 1.95 -5.31 -5.32
CA SER A 54 1.97 -3.85 -5.46
C SER A 54 1.72 -3.47 -6.92
N SER A 55 0.62 -2.76 -7.19
CA SER A 55 0.55 -1.96 -8.40
C SER A 55 1.10 -0.58 -8.05
N PRO A 56 2.34 -0.23 -8.45
CA PRO A 56 2.84 1.14 -8.34
C PRO A 56 2.05 2.09 -9.28
N PRO A 57 1.97 3.39 -8.96
CA PRO A 57 1.27 4.36 -9.79
C PRO A 57 1.96 4.56 -11.15
N ALA A 58 1.14 4.78 -12.18
CA ALA A 58 1.60 5.21 -13.50
C ALA A 58 2.27 6.61 -13.42
N PRO A 59 3.26 6.92 -14.28
CA PRO A 59 4.05 8.14 -14.19
C PRO A 59 3.20 9.40 -14.30
N ARG A 60 3.52 10.42 -13.49
CA ARG A 60 2.95 11.76 -13.63
C ARG A 60 3.41 12.35 -14.98
N ARG A 61 2.45 12.67 -15.84
CA ARG A 61 2.69 13.50 -17.05
C ARG A 61 3.23 14.88 -16.63
N PRO A 62 3.98 15.58 -17.52
CA PRO A 62 4.71 16.81 -17.20
C PRO A 62 3.79 17.94 -16.75
#